data_AF-A0A1W1WH80-F1
#
_entry.id   AF-A0A1W1WH80-F1
#
_cell.length_a   1.000
_cell.length_b   1.000
_cell.length_c   1.000
_cell.angle_alpha   90.00
_cell.angle_beta   90.00
_cell.angle_gamma   90.00
#
_symmetry.space_group_name_H-M   'P 1'
#
loop_
_entity.id
_entity.type
_entity.pdbx_description
1 polymer ?
#
loop_
_entity_poly.entity_id
_entity_poly.type
_entity_poly.pdbx_seq_one_letter_code
_entity_poly.pdbx_strand_id
1 'polypeptide(L)'
;MIAGRSESSQALGLRWLVMLILMGVYLALMSSPLFEIIQAADKKGCIGWHVLLTWALTVLGMIATLTLFVQADVLVERLVGIFLPHKSLEVHQKVARYGAMMILVGNALVGLIWTNGAVNVFVDAHKPLYVETDLSILAMGLLGGLAWRLLWKNWAWLGLIVTVLMSYGVVANVLSRHGWC
;
A
#
# COMPACT_ATOMS: atom_id res chain seq x y z
N MET A 1 -39.86 2.69 -12.47
CA MET A 1 -38.38 2.70 -12.45
C MET A 1 -37.88 3.87 -11.58
N ILE A 2 -37.75 3.70 -10.26
CA ILE A 2 -37.15 4.70 -9.33
C ILE A 2 -36.22 3.98 -8.30
N ALA A 3 -35.82 2.73 -8.55
CA ALA A 3 -35.06 1.94 -7.57
C ALA A 3 -33.53 2.17 -7.60
N GLY A 4 -32.99 2.95 -8.55
CA GLY A 4 -31.53 3.06 -8.75
C GLY A 4 -30.81 4.18 -7.98
N ARG A 5 -31.51 5.08 -7.29
CA ARG A 5 -30.89 6.27 -6.65
C ARG A 5 -30.43 6.04 -5.21
N SER A 6 -30.98 5.02 -4.53
CA SER A 6 -30.70 4.72 -3.12
C SER A 6 -29.33 4.05 -2.91
N GLU A 7 -28.99 3.05 -3.73
CA GLU A 7 -27.74 2.28 -3.59
C GLU A 7 -26.50 3.14 -3.84
N SER A 8 -26.58 4.10 -4.76
CA SER A 8 -25.48 5.03 -5.05
C SER A 8 -25.16 5.95 -3.86
N SER A 9 -26.16 6.37 -3.09
CA SER A 9 -25.97 7.29 -1.96
C SER A 9 -25.39 6.56 -0.75
N GLN A 10 -25.87 5.34 -0.47
CA GLN A 10 -25.36 4.50 0.60
C GLN A 10 -23.91 4.06 0.36
N ALA A 11 -23.58 3.65 -0.88
CA ALA A 11 -22.20 3.29 -1.24
C ALA A 11 -21.24 4.49 -1.13
N LEU A 12 -21.72 5.70 -1.43
CA LEU A 12 -20.91 6.92 -1.28
C LEU A 12 -20.67 7.24 0.20
N GLY A 13 -21.71 7.18 1.04
CA GLY A 13 -21.58 7.42 2.49
C GLY A 13 -20.62 6.44 3.17
N LEU A 14 -20.69 5.16 2.81
CA LEU A 14 -19.75 4.15 3.31
C LEU A 14 -18.31 4.45 2.90
N ARG A 15 -18.06 4.89 1.67
CA ARG A 15 -16.71 5.26 1.21
C ARG A 15 -16.13 6.44 1.97
N TRP A 16 -16.93 7.47 2.26
CA TRP A 16 -16.49 8.60 3.07
C TRP A 16 -16.15 8.17 4.49
N LEU A 17 -16.98 7.34 5.11
CA LEU A 17 -16.69 6.78 6.43
C LEU A 17 -15.36 6.01 6.42
N VAL A 18 -15.17 5.12 5.45
CA VAL A 18 -13.93 4.35 5.30
C VAL A 18 -12.74 5.29 5.10
N MET A 19 -12.86 6.32 4.28
CA MET A 19 -11.80 7.31 4.06
C MET A 19 -11.43 8.05 5.35
N LEU A 20 -12.42 8.46 6.16
CA LEU A 20 -12.18 9.10 7.46
C LEU A 20 -11.48 8.15 8.43
N ILE A 21 -11.88 6.87 8.46
CA ILE A 21 -11.22 5.85 9.28
C ILE A 21 -9.77 5.67 8.84
N LEU A 22 -9.51 5.49 7.54
CA LEU A 22 -8.17 5.31 6.99
C LEU A 22 -7.28 6.54 7.26
N MET A 23 -7.83 7.74 7.11
CA MET A 23 -7.12 8.98 7.43
C MET A 23 -6.82 9.08 8.93
N GLY A 24 -7.76 8.71 9.79
CA GLY A 24 -7.54 8.63 11.23
C GLY A 24 -6.42 7.64 11.61
N VAL A 25 -6.39 6.47 10.99
CA VAL A 25 -5.32 5.49 11.18
C VAL A 25 -3.97 6.02 10.69
N TYR A 26 -3.93 6.66 9.51
CA TYR A 26 -2.71 7.29 9.01
C TYR A 26 -2.19 8.38 9.97
N LEU A 27 -3.06 9.28 10.45
CA LEU A 27 -2.68 10.33 11.39
C LEU A 27 -2.19 9.75 12.73
N ALA A 28 -2.78 8.64 13.19
CA ALA A 28 -2.31 7.93 14.37
C ALA A 28 -0.92 7.33 14.15
N LEU A 29 -0.66 6.75 12.97
CA LEU A 29 0.66 6.24 12.58
C LEU A 29 1.71 7.37 12.45
N MET A 30 1.31 8.57 12.08
CA MET A 30 2.19 9.75 11.95
C MET A 30 2.23 10.62 13.21
N SER A 31 1.70 10.14 14.33
CA SER A 31 1.56 10.93 15.56
C SER A 31 2.88 11.03 16.35
N SER A 32 3.06 12.13 17.09
CA SER A 32 4.22 12.33 17.98
C SER A 32 4.49 11.15 18.92
N PRO A 33 3.47 10.55 19.57
CA PRO A 33 3.69 9.39 20.43
C PRO A 33 4.33 8.20 19.72
N LEU A 34 3.95 7.90 18.47
CA LEU A 34 4.57 6.79 17.74
C LEU A 34 6.02 7.12 17.37
N PHE A 35 6.28 8.37 16.98
CA PHE A 35 7.63 8.83 16.69
C PHE A 35 8.55 8.74 17.91
N GLU A 36 8.05 9.09 19.10
CA GLU A 36 8.79 8.95 20.36
C GLU A 36 9.08 7.47 20.69
N ILE A 37 8.13 6.57 20.42
CA ILE A 37 8.33 5.11 20.59
C ILE A 37 9.42 4.61 19.65
N ILE A 38 9.39 5.01 18.37
CA ILE A 38 10.39 4.63 17.36
C ILE A 38 11.77 5.15 17.78
N GLN A 39 11.88 6.43 18.16
CA GLN A 39 13.16 6.98 18.64
C GLN A 39 13.68 6.29 19.90
N ALA A 40 12.79 5.90 20.82
CA ALA A 40 13.18 5.16 22.01
C ALA A 40 13.67 3.74 21.68
N ALA A 41 13.12 3.12 20.63
CA ALA A 41 13.55 1.83 20.11
C ALA A 41 14.90 1.92 19.38
N ASP A 42 15.12 2.98 18.59
CA ASP A 42 16.37 3.24 17.87
C ASP A 42 17.55 3.43 18.81
N LYS A 43 17.34 4.13 19.94
CA LYS A 43 18.35 4.27 20.99
C LYS A 43 18.79 2.94 21.60
N LYS A 44 17.97 1.90 21.47
CA LYS A 44 18.26 0.52 21.92
C LYS A 44 18.74 -0.38 20.77
N GLY A 45 18.87 0.15 19.55
CA GLY A 45 19.22 -0.62 18.36
C GLY A 45 18.13 -1.58 17.89
N CYS A 46 16.88 -1.36 18.27
CA CYS A 46 15.77 -2.20 17.84
C CYS A 46 15.17 -1.70 16.52
N ILE A 47 14.85 -2.62 15.62
CA ILE A 47 14.28 -2.25 14.30
C ILE A 47 12.79 -2.57 14.18
N GLY A 48 12.19 -3.26 15.16
CA GLY A 48 10.85 -3.81 14.98
C GLY A 48 9.74 -2.77 14.82
N TRP A 49 9.85 -1.61 15.47
CA TRP A 49 8.86 -0.54 15.30
C TRP A 49 8.86 0.06 13.88
N HIS A 50 10.04 0.23 13.26
CA HIS A 50 10.16 0.65 11.86
C HIS A 50 9.53 -0.36 10.90
N VAL A 51 9.79 -1.64 11.14
CA VAL A 51 9.24 -2.74 10.35
C VAL A 51 7.71 -2.80 10.49
N LEU A 52 7.17 -2.64 11.70
CA LEU A 52 5.73 -2.60 11.95
C LEU A 52 5.06 -1.37 11.34
N LEU A 53 5.68 -0.20 11.40
CA LEU A 53 5.17 1.01 10.76
C LEU A 53 5.11 0.83 9.24
N THR A 54 6.20 0.36 8.63
CA THR A 54 6.27 0.09 7.18
C THR A 54 5.20 -0.91 6.75
N TRP A 55 5.03 -1.98 7.52
CA TRP A 55 3.98 -2.99 7.29
C TRP A 55 2.58 -2.38 7.40
N ALA A 56 2.31 -1.62 8.46
CA ALA A 56 1.02 -0.98 8.69
C ALA A 56 0.65 0.00 7.58
N LEU A 57 1.59 0.84 7.13
CA LEU A 57 1.39 1.78 6.03
C LEU A 57 1.12 1.07 4.70
N THR A 58 1.86 0.00 4.41
CA THR A 58 1.65 -0.80 3.21
C THR A 58 0.25 -1.41 3.19
N VAL A 59 -0.16 -2.05 4.29
CA VAL A 59 -1.49 -2.65 4.45
C VAL A 59 -2.58 -1.58 4.36
N LEU A 60 -2.37 -0.42 4.99
CA LEU A 60 -3.30 0.70 4.96
C LEU A 60 -3.51 1.20 3.52
N GLY A 61 -2.44 1.38 2.75
CA GLY A 61 -2.51 1.77 1.34
C GLY A 61 -3.26 0.73 0.49
N MET A 62 -3.02 -0.56 0.72
CA MET A 62 -3.75 -1.61 0.02
C MET A 62 -5.25 -1.58 0.33
N ILE A 63 -5.63 -1.47 1.61
CA ILE A 63 -7.03 -1.37 2.03
C ILE A 63 -7.68 -0.13 1.43
N ALA A 64 -6.99 1.01 1.47
CA ALA A 64 -7.46 2.26 0.87
C ALA A 64 -7.77 2.08 -0.62
N THR A 65 -6.89 1.40 -1.37
CA THR A 65 -7.13 1.18 -2.79
C THR A 65 -8.28 0.22 -3.05
N LEU A 66 -8.34 -0.89 -2.34
CA LEU A 66 -9.39 -1.89 -2.53
C LEU A 66 -10.79 -1.37 -2.17
N THR A 67 -10.87 -0.43 -1.24
CA THR A 67 -12.14 0.17 -0.79
C THR A 67 -12.56 1.38 -1.62
N LEU A 68 -11.63 2.27 -1.95
CA LEU A 68 -11.93 3.55 -2.60
C LEU A 68 -11.92 3.43 -4.13
N PHE A 69 -11.04 2.59 -4.71
CA PHE A 69 -10.86 2.46 -6.16
C PHE A 69 -11.57 1.24 -6.74
N VAL A 70 -12.88 1.12 -6.48
CA VAL A 70 -13.71 0.00 -6.96
C VAL A 70 -13.73 -0.11 -8.49
N GLN A 71 -13.51 1.01 -9.19
CA GLN A 71 -13.48 1.12 -10.66
C GLN A 71 -12.08 1.34 -11.24
N ALA A 72 -11.04 0.89 -10.52
CA ALA A 72 -9.65 0.94 -10.97
C ALA A 72 -9.46 0.46 -12.42
N ASP A 73 -10.17 -0.60 -12.81
CA ASP A 73 -10.11 -1.21 -14.13
C ASP A 73 -10.46 -0.20 -15.24
N VAL A 74 -11.48 0.64 -15.04
CA VAL A 74 -11.90 1.66 -16.02
C VAL A 74 -10.85 2.77 -16.13
N LEU A 75 -10.25 3.17 -15.00
CA LEU A 75 -9.20 4.19 -14.99
C LEU A 75 -7.96 3.69 -15.74
N VAL A 76 -7.55 2.46 -15.47
CA VAL A 76 -6.37 1.84 -16.09
C VAL A 76 -6.62 1.57 -17.57
N GLU A 77 -7.81 1.13 -17.95
CA GLU A 77 -8.22 1.00 -19.35
C GLU A 77 -8.10 2.33 -20.09
N ARG A 78 -8.60 3.44 -19.52
CA ARG A 78 -8.47 4.77 -20.10
C ARG A 78 -7.02 5.19 -20.24
N LEU A 79 -6.20 4.96 -19.21
CA LEU A 79 -4.78 5.27 -19.24
C LEU A 79 -4.06 4.48 -20.34
N VAL A 80 -4.26 3.16 -20.40
CA VAL A 80 -3.65 2.32 -21.44
C VAL A 80 -4.18 2.71 -22.82
N GLY A 81 -5.45 3.08 -22.95
CA GLY A 81 -6.06 3.57 -24.17
C GLY A 81 -5.44 4.87 -24.69
N ILE A 82 -4.97 5.76 -23.81
CA ILE A 82 -4.21 6.95 -24.22
C ILE A 82 -2.88 6.56 -24.88
N PHE A 83 -2.19 5.55 -24.34
CA PHE A 83 -0.91 5.07 -24.91
C PHE A 83 -1.08 4.15 -26.12
N LEU A 84 -2.18 3.40 -26.21
CA LEU A 84 -2.44 2.40 -27.25
C LEU A 84 -3.83 2.58 -27.90
N PRO A 85 -4.14 3.75 -28.50
CA PRO A 85 -5.51 4.10 -28.92
C PRO A 85 -6.11 3.19 -30.01
N HIS A 86 -5.29 2.53 -30.81
CA HIS A 86 -5.73 1.68 -31.94
C HIS A 86 -5.77 0.19 -31.62
N LYS A 87 -5.58 -0.19 -30.35
CA LYS A 87 -5.57 -1.60 -29.93
C LYS A 87 -6.93 -2.00 -29.35
N SER A 88 -7.27 -3.28 -29.50
CA SER A 88 -8.49 -3.83 -28.94
C SER A 88 -8.44 -3.81 -27.41
N LEU A 89 -9.63 -3.82 -26.80
CA LEU A 89 -9.80 -3.84 -25.34
C LEU A 89 -9.06 -5.01 -24.67
N GLU A 90 -9.03 -6.18 -25.32
CA GLU A 90 -8.30 -7.35 -24.83
C GLU A 90 -6.80 -7.08 -24.67
N VAL A 91 -6.20 -6.35 -25.62
CA VAL A 91 -4.78 -5.98 -25.56
C VAL A 91 -4.55 -5.00 -24.41
N HIS A 92 -5.44 -4.03 -24.21
CA HIS A 92 -5.33 -3.08 -23.08
C HIS A 92 -5.35 -3.81 -21.74
N GLN A 93 -6.27 -4.75 -21.55
CA GLN A 93 -6.36 -5.55 -20.34
C GLN A 93 -5.12 -6.42 -20.13
N LYS A 94 -4.59 -7.02 -21.20
CA LYS A 94 -3.36 -7.83 -21.13
C LYS A 94 -2.15 -6.98 -20.71
N VAL A 95 -1.99 -5.80 -21.28
CA VAL A 95 -0.93 -4.84 -20.91
C VAL A 95 -1.10 -4.38 -19.46
N ALA A 96 -2.32 -4.05 -19.03
CA ALA A 96 -2.61 -3.66 -17.66
C ALA A 96 -2.24 -4.75 -16.65
N ARG A 97 -2.52 -6.02 -16.96
CA ARG A 97 -2.14 -7.17 -16.12
C ARG A 97 -0.62 -7.35 -16.05
N TYR A 98 0.11 -7.22 -17.15
CA TYR A 98 1.57 -7.27 -17.12
C TYR A 98 2.15 -6.10 -16.31
N GLY A 99 1.60 -4.89 -16.46
CA GLY A 99 1.96 -3.75 -15.64
C GLY A 99 1.72 -4.01 -14.15
N ALA A 100 0.58 -4.59 -13.79
CA ALA A 100 0.29 -5.00 -12.42
C ALA A 100 1.29 -6.02 -11.86
N MET A 101 1.70 -7.01 -12.67
CA MET A 101 2.75 -7.96 -12.26
C MET A 101 4.08 -7.25 -12.01
N MET A 102 4.47 -6.34 -12.91
CA MET A 102 5.70 -5.56 -12.75
C MET A 102 5.66 -4.67 -11.51
N ILE A 103 4.51 -4.07 -11.19
CA ILE A 103 4.31 -3.29 -9.96
C ILE A 103 4.49 -4.18 -8.73
N LEU A 104 3.90 -5.37 -8.68
CA LEU A 104 4.03 -6.27 -7.54
C LEU A 104 5.48 -6.73 -7.33
N VAL A 105 6.16 -7.12 -8.42
CA VAL A 105 7.57 -7.50 -8.38
C VAL A 105 8.43 -6.32 -7.97
N GLY A 106 8.19 -5.14 -8.56
CA GLY A 106 8.88 -3.90 -8.22
C GLY A 106 8.71 -3.52 -6.76
N ASN A 107 7.50 -3.61 -6.22
CA ASN A 107 7.23 -3.36 -4.80
C ASN A 107 8.01 -4.32 -3.90
N ALA A 108 8.07 -5.61 -4.24
CA ALA A 108 8.85 -6.58 -3.50
C ALA A 108 10.36 -6.27 -3.54
N LEU A 109 10.87 -5.80 -4.69
CA LEU A 109 12.28 -5.43 -4.86
C LEU A 109 12.65 -4.13 -4.15
N VAL A 110 11.79 -3.11 -4.17
CA VAL A 110 11.99 -1.86 -3.42
C VAL A 110 12.03 -2.15 -1.92
N GLY A 111 11.29 -3.15 -1.44
CA GLY A 111 11.42 -3.67 -0.08
C GLY A 111 12.86 -4.01 0.34
N LEU A 112 13.71 -4.44 -0.60
CA LEU A 112 15.14 -4.74 -0.36
C LEU A 112 15.99 -3.49 -0.16
N ILE A 113 15.57 -2.32 -0.65
CA ILE A 113 16.28 -1.06 -0.39
C ILE A 113 16.18 -0.74 1.11
N TRP A 114 15.00 -0.97 1.68
CA TRP A 114 14.70 -0.71 3.08
C TRP A 114 15.33 -1.71 4.05
N THR A 115 15.91 -2.82 3.57
CA THR A 115 16.72 -3.72 4.40
C THR A 115 18.16 -3.24 4.57
N ASN A 116 18.58 -2.21 3.81
CA ASN A 116 19.90 -1.61 3.96
C ASN A 116 19.92 -0.61 5.13
N GLY A 117 20.58 -0.99 6.22
CA GLY A 117 20.70 -0.15 7.41
C GLY A 117 21.33 1.23 7.17
N ALA A 118 22.23 1.37 6.19
CA ALA A 118 22.85 2.66 5.87
C ALA A 118 21.85 3.65 5.24
N VAL A 119 20.91 3.15 4.42
CA VAL A 119 19.84 3.96 3.84
C VAL A 119 18.87 4.41 4.93
N ASN A 120 18.51 3.53 5.85
CA ASN A 120 17.60 3.86 6.95
C ASN A 120 18.19 4.95 7.85
N VAL A 121 19.45 4.81 8.28
CA VAL A 121 20.14 5.84 9.10
C VAL A 121 20.21 7.18 8.37
N PHE A 122 20.45 7.17 7.06
CA PHE A 122 20.44 8.41 6.27
C PHE A 122 19.07 9.06 6.23
N VAL A 123 18.00 8.30 6.02
CA VAL A 123 16.62 8.81 6.00
C VAL A 123 16.23 9.35 7.38
N ASP A 124 16.57 8.64 8.46
CA ASP A 124 16.27 9.04 9.83
C ASP A 124 16.94 10.35 10.24
N ALA A 125 18.14 10.62 9.71
CA ALA A 125 18.84 11.87 9.94
C ALA A 125 18.17 13.09 9.27
N HIS A 126 17.26 12.88 8.32
CA HIS A 126 16.64 13.93 7.51
C HIS A 126 15.12 13.91 7.62
N LYS A 127 14.57 14.72 8.54
CA LYS A 127 13.11 14.80 8.81
C LYS A 127 12.22 14.93 7.55
N PRO A 128 12.55 15.73 6.52
CA PRO A 128 11.72 15.79 5.31
C PRO A 128 11.69 14.46 4.55
N LEU A 129 12.84 13.78 4.44
CA LEU A 129 12.98 12.49 3.77
C LEU A 129 12.23 11.37 4.50
N TYR A 130 12.12 11.45 5.83
CA TYR A 130 11.32 10.50 6.61
C TYR A 130 9.84 10.54 6.18
N VAL A 131 9.25 11.74 6.10
CA VAL A 131 7.86 11.91 5.65
C VAL A 131 7.67 11.47 4.20
N GLU A 132 8.62 11.80 3.32
CA GLU A 132 8.60 11.36 1.92
C GLU A 132 8.70 9.84 1.80
N THR A 133 9.47 9.19 2.68
CA THR A 133 9.61 7.74 2.76
C THR A 133 8.31 7.08 3.18
N ASP A 134 7.67 7.58 4.24
CA ASP A 134 6.38 7.05 4.70
C ASP A 134 5.28 7.20 3.64
N LEU A 135 5.24 8.35 2.95
CA LEU A 135 4.35 8.57 1.82
C LEU A 135 4.66 7.63 0.65
N SER A 136 5.94 7.35 0.39
CA SER A 136 6.36 6.40 -0.64
C SER A 136 5.92 4.97 -0.30
N ILE A 137 6.05 4.54 0.97
CA ILE A 137 5.58 3.24 1.45
C ILE A 137 4.05 3.14 1.31
N LEU A 138 3.32 4.19 1.71
CA LEU A 138 1.87 4.24 1.53
C LEU A 138 1.50 4.14 0.05
N ALA A 139 2.21 4.86 -0.82
CA ALA A 139 2.02 4.80 -2.27
C ALA A 139 2.29 3.41 -2.84
N MET A 140 3.33 2.73 -2.38
CA MET A 140 3.60 1.33 -2.74
C MET A 140 2.44 0.42 -2.31
N GLY A 141 1.88 0.61 -1.11
CA GLY A 141 0.68 -0.07 -0.67
C GLY A 141 -0.52 0.18 -1.59
N LEU A 142 -0.75 1.43 -1.99
CA LEU A 142 -1.81 1.79 -2.93
C LEU A 142 -1.63 1.06 -4.28
N LEU A 143 -0.42 1.11 -4.83
CA LEU A 143 -0.05 0.44 -6.07
C LEU A 143 -0.19 -1.08 -5.97
N GLY A 144 0.16 -1.68 -4.82
CA GLY A 144 -0.04 -3.10 -4.56
C GLY A 144 -1.52 -3.49 -4.57
N GLY A 145 -2.37 -2.70 -3.90
CA GLY A 145 -3.82 -2.90 -3.93
C GLY A 145 -4.39 -2.78 -5.34
N LEU A 146 -3.92 -1.79 -6.12
CA LEU A 146 -4.30 -1.59 -7.51
C LEU A 146 -3.91 -2.80 -8.37
N ALA A 147 -2.68 -3.28 -8.22
CA ALA A 147 -2.17 -4.41 -8.98
C ALA A 147 -2.98 -5.69 -8.69
N TRP A 148 -3.28 -5.98 -7.41
CA TRP A 148 -4.13 -7.10 -7.05
C TRP A 148 -5.54 -6.98 -7.61
N ARG A 149 -6.10 -5.76 -7.65
CA ARG A 149 -7.40 -5.50 -8.26
C ARG A 149 -7.40 -5.79 -9.77
N LEU A 150 -6.35 -5.42 -10.47
CA LEU A 150 -6.20 -5.66 -11.91
C LEU A 150 -5.96 -7.14 -12.25
N LEU A 151 -5.24 -7.87 -11.40
CA LEU A 151 -4.99 -9.30 -11.58
C LEU A 151 -6.22 -10.15 -11.24
N TRP A 152 -6.87 -9.85 -10.12
CA TRP A 152 -8.03 -10.60 -9.62
C TRP A 152 -9.18 -9.68 -9.23
N LYS A 153 -9.96 -9.25 -10.23
CA LYS A 153 -11.09 -8.33 -10.04
C LYS A 153 -12.04 -8.73 -8.89
N ASN A 154 -12.48 -10.00 -8.87
CA ASN A 154 -13.42 -10.51 -7.87
C ASN A 154 -12.76 -10.95 -6.56
N TRP A 155 -11.46 -11.27 -6.60
CA TRP A 155 -10.72 -11.87 -5.49
C TRP A 155 -9.55 -10.99 -5.01
N ALA A 156 -9.60 -9.68 -5.30
CA ALA A 156 -8.52 -8.74 -4.97
C ALA A 156 -8.19 -8.73 -3.47
N TRP A 157 -9.19 -8.98 -2.63
CA TRP A 157 -9.04 -9.14 -1.18
C TRP A 157 -8.19 -10.35 -0.79
N LEU A 158 -8.17 -11.44 -1.58
CA LEU A 158 -7.23 -12.54 -1.38
C LEU A 158 -5.79 -12.05 -1.57
N GLY A 159 -5.56 -11.12 -2.50
CA GLY A 159 -4.26 -10.48 -2.69
C GLY A 159 -3.76 -9.75 -1.45
N LEU A 160 -4.66 -9.08 -0.70
CA LEU A 160 -4.34 -8.49 0.59
C LEU A 160 -3.92 -9.57 1.60
N ILE A 161 -4.68 -10.67 1.71
CA ILE A 161 -4.35 -11.77 2.61
C ILE A 161 -2.98 -12.37 2.27
N VAL A 162 -2.73 -12.64 0.98
CA VAL A 162 -1.42 -13.14 0.50
C VAL A 162 -0.31 -12.17 0.86
N THR A 163 -0.50 -10.87 0.64
CA THR A 163 0.52 -9.86 0.95
C THR A 163 0.77 -9.75 2.45
N VAL A 164 -0.27 -9.84 3.28
CA VAL A 164 -0.15 -9.87 4.75
C VAL A 164 0.62 -11.11 5.19
N LEU A 165 0.32 -12.30 4.66
CA LEU A 165 1.03 -13.53 5.02
C LEU A 165 2.50 -13.49 4.59
N MET A 166 2.79 -13.03 3.37
CA MET A 166 4.15 -12.92 2.86
C MET A 166 4.96 -11.90 3.66
N SER A 167 4.41 -10.70 3.86
CA SER A 167 5.07 -9.65 4.64
C SER A 167 5.22 -10.06 6.10
N TYR A 168 4.24 -10.73 6.70
CA TYR A 168 4.38 -11.28 8.05
C TYR A 168 5.54 -12.29 8.13
N GLY A 169 5.72 -13.15 7.12
CA GLY A 169 6.87 -14.04 7.05
C GLY A 169 8.21 -13.29 7.01
N VAL A 170 8.29 -12.20 6.25
CA VAL A 170 9.47 -11.32 6.20
C VAL A 170 9.69 -10.63 7.54
N VAL A 171 8.64 -10.03 8.11
CA VAL A 171 8.65 -9.39 9.43
C VAL A 171 9.12 -10.38 10.48
N ALA A 172 8.52 -11.56 10.58
CA ALA A 172 8.90 -12.61 11.52
C ALA A 172 10.34 -13.11 11.32
N ASN A 173 10.82 -13.21 10.07
CA ASN A 173 12.20 -13.62 9.79
C ASN A 173 13.22 -12.51 10.11
N VAL A 174 12.91 -11.26 9.80
CA VAL A 174 13.75 -10.09 10.16
C VAL A 174 13.81 -9.94 11.67
N LEU A 175 12.65 -10.00 12.32
CA LEU A 175 12.49 -9.92 13.76
C LEU A 175 13.12 -11.11 14.49
N SER A 176 13.16 -12.31 13.91
CA SER A 176 13.86 -13.45 14.56
C SER A 176 15.39 -13.37 14.45
N ARG A 177 15.92 -12.55 13.53
CA ARG A 177 17.37 -12.38 13.31
C ARG A 177 17.93 -11.05 13.85
N HIS A 178 17.09 -10.06 14.07
CA HIS A 178 17.43 -8.71 14.52
C HIS A 178 16.51 -8.31 15.69
N GLY A 179 17.02 -7.54 16.67
CA GLY A 179 16.31 -7.24 17.92
C GLY A 179 14.90 -6.66 17.73
N TRP A 180 13.91 -7.24 18.42
CA TRP A 180 12.46 -7.08 18.24
C TRP A 180 11.91 -5.69 18.61
N CYS A 181 12.36 -4.93 19.61
CA CYS A 181 13.14 -5.21 20.81
C CYS A 181 12.71 -6.50 21.54
#